data_AF-A0A1W9UQ13-F1
#
_entry.id   AF-A0A1W9UQ13-F1
#
_cell.length_a   1.000
_cell.length_b   1.000
_cell.length_c   1.000
_cell.angle_alpha   90.00
_cell.angle_beta   90.00
_cell.angle_gamma   90.00
#
_symmetry.space_group_name_H-M   'P 1'
#
loop_
_entity.id
_entity.type
_entity.pdbx_description
1 polymer ?
#
loop_
_entity_poly.entity_id
_entity_poly.type
_entity_poly.pdbx_seq_one_letter_code
_entity_poly.pdbx_strand_id
1 'polypeptide(L)'
;MSIDMLLSPPFVLSALISTAMAALFNLWQGGSARDLLIYLSAGWMGFALGELLGDGLALDLFMIGQVHLIEAVLTCGLLLFLTRWLKT
;
A
#
# COMPACT_ATOMS: atom_id res chain seq x y z
N MET A 1 -19.85 -4.16 -9.92
CA MET A 1 -19.27 -3.38 -8.82
C MET A 1 -19.96 -2.03 -8.82
N SER A 2 -20.79 -1.73 -7.83
CA SER A 2 -21.46 -0.43 -7.73
C SER A 2 -20.41 0.65 -7.42
N ILE A 3 -20.59 1.87 -7.93
CA ILE A 3 -19.66 3.00 -7.72
C ILE A 3 -19.44 3.26 -6.21
N ASP A 4 -20.44 2.94 -5.39
CA ASP A 4 -20.41 3.07 -3.94
C ASP A 4 -19.29 2.25 -3.27
N MET A 5 -18.87 1.13 -3.88
CA MET A 5 -17.74 0.34 -3.36
C MET A 5 -16.39 1.03 -3.62
N LEU A 6 -16.23 1.64 -4.80
CA LEU A 6 -15.02 2.39 -5.17
C LEU A 6 -14.86 3.68 -4.35
N LEU A 7 -15.97 4.29 -3.97
CA LEU A 7 -15.99 5.49 -3.13
C LEU A 7 -16.16 5.18 -1.64
N SER A 8 -16.10 3.90 -1.26
CA SER A 8 -16.16 3.53 0.14
C SER A 8 -14.98 4.15 0.90
N PRO A 9 -15.20 4.73 2.11
CA PRO A 9 -14.12 5.36 2.88
C PRO A 9 -12.88 4.48 3.08
N PRO A 10 -12.99 3.15 3.34
CA PRO A 10 -11.83 2.26 3.45
C PRO A 10 -11.03 2.14 2.16
N PHE A 11 -11.71 2.05 1.00
CA PHE A 11 -11.06 1.93 -0.29
C PHE A 11 -10.32 3.22 -0.66
N VAL A 12 -10.94 4.37 -0.43
CA VAL A 12 -10.29 5.67 -0.69
C VAL A 12 -9.09 5.87 0.23
N LEU A 13 -9.21 5.50 1.52
CA LEU A 13 -8.13 5.62 2.49
C LEU A 13 -6.93 4.72 2.11
N SER A 14 -7.18 3.44 1.79
CA SER A 14 -6.14 2.49 1.38
C SER A 14 -5.44 2.94 0.09
N ALA A 15 -6.19 3.39 -0.92
CA ALA A 15 -5.63 3.93 -2.16
C ALA A 15 -4.77 5.18 -1.91
N LEU A 16 -5.21 6.08 -1.01
CA LEU A 16 -4.49 7.30 -0.67
C LEU A 16 -3.18 7.00 0.08
N ILE A 17 -3.22 6.13 1.08
CA ILE A 17 -2.05 5.78 1.89
C ILE A 17 -1.02 5.03 1.06
N SER A 18 -1.43 4.01 0.32
CA SER A 18 -0.54 3.21 -0.53
C SER A 18 0.13 4.07 -1.60
N THR A 19 -0.62 4.99 -2.21
CA THR A 19 -0.09 5.97 -3.18
C THR A 19 0.91 6.93 -2.53
N ALA A 20 0.58 7.48 -1.35
CA ALA A 20 1.46 8.37 -0.62
C ALA A 20 2.77 7.68 -0.22
N MET A 21 2.71 6.43 0.27
CA MET A 21 3.89 5.63 0.61
C MET A 21 4.78 5.37 -0.60
N ALA A 22 4.20 4.96 -1.73
CA ALA A 22 4.94 4.73 -2.96
C ALA A 22 5.60 6.01 -3.49
N ALA A 23 4.88 7.14 -3.46
CA ALA A 23 5.41 8.44 -3.87
C ALA A 23 6.54 8.92 -2.97
N LEU A 24 6.36 8.82 -1.64
CA LEU A 24 7.39 9.15 -0.66
C LEU A 24 8.64 8.28 -0.82
N PHE A 25 8.46 6.97 -1.03
CA PHE A 25 9.56 6.05 -1.28
C PHE A 25 10.30 6.40 -2.57
N ASN A 26 9.58 6.65 -3.67
CA ASN A 26 10.18 7.08 -4.92
C ASN A 26 11.01 8.36 -4.75
N LEU A 27 10.46 9.35 -4.02
CA LEU A 27 11.14 10.62 -3.77
C LEU A 27 12.38 10.44 -2.90
N TRP A 28 12.29 9.65 -1.83
CA TRP A 28 13.41 9.35 -0.93
C TRP A 28 14.59 8.70 -1.68
N GLN A 29 14.27 7.96 -2.74
CA GLN A 29 15.24 7.21 -3.54
C GLN A 29 15.82 8.01 -4.71
N GLY A 30 15.32 9.23 -4.95
CA GLY A 30 15.66 10.01 -6.13
C GLY A 30 15.19 9.38 -7.44
N GLY A 31 14.12 8.57 -7.40
CA GLY A 31 13.61 7.84 -8.55
C GLY A 31 12.93 8.72 -9.61
N SER A 32 12.98 8.29 -10.87
CA SER A 32 12.37 8.98 -12.01
C SER A 32 10.84 8.79 -12.06
N ALA A 33 10.15 9.50 -12.95
CA ALA A 33 8.70 9.33 -13.15
C ALA A 33 8.30 7.90 -13.59
N ARG A 34 9.20 7.17 -14.29
CA ARG A 34 8.98 5.76 -14.62
C ARG A 34 9.05 4.87 -13.37
N ASP A 35 9.93 5.21 -12.45
CA ASP A 35 10.12 4.48 -11.19
C ASP A 35 8.93 4.67 -10.27
N LEU A 36 8.31 5.85 -10.31
CA LEU A 36 7.07 6.11 -9.60
C LEU A 36 5.98 5.11 -9.99
N LEU A 37 5.78 4.82 -11.27
CA LEU A 37 4.76 3.85 -11.72
C LEU A 37 5.04 2.43 -11.18
N ILE A 38 6.32 2.04 -11.18
CA ILE A 38 6.75 0.74 -10.65
C ILE A 38 6.46 0.68 -9.15
N TYR A 39 6.89 1.70 -8.38
CA TYR A 39 6.64 1.75 -6.94
C TYR A 39 5.15 1.91 -6.61
N LEU A 40 4.35 2.59 -7.43
CA LEU A 40 2.90 2.69 -7.25
C LEU A 40 2.25 1.31 -7.32
N SER A 41 2.61 0.53 -8.36
CA SER A 41 2.09 -0.82 -8.53
C SER A 41 2.50 -1.74 -7.38
N ALA A 42 3.76 -1.67 -6.95
CA ALA A 42 4.26 -2.43 -5.81
C ALA A 42 3.61 -2.01 -4.49
N GLY A 43 3.41 -0.70 -4.27
CA GLY A 43 2.77 -0.17 -3.07
C GLY A 43 1.30 -0.58 -2.97
N TRP A 44 0.55 -0.53 -4.07
CA TRP A 44 -0.84 -1.02 -4.10
C TRP A 44 -0.92 -2.53 -3.83
N MET A 45 -0.05 -3.33 -4.46
CA MET A 45 0.00 -4.77 -4.22
C MET A 45 0.38 -5.09 -2.78
N GLY A 46 1.39 -4.41 -2.23
CA GLY A 46 1.83 -4.63 -0.86
C GLY A 46 0.77 -4.26 0.16
N PHE A 47 0.13 -3.10 -0.02
CA PHE A 47 -0.95 -2.68 0.86
C PHE A 47 -2.13 -3.66 0.82
N ALA A 48 -2.56 -4.09 -0.38
CA ALA A 48 -3.63 -5.07 -0.52
C ALA A 48 -3.29 -6.42 0.12
N LEU A 49 -2.04 -6.88 -0.01
CA LEU A 49 -1.57 -8.11 0.64
C LEU A 49 -1.59 -7.98 2.16
N GLY A 50 -1.19 -6.84 2.72
CA GLY A 50 -1.25 -6.61 4.16
C GLY A 50 -2.67 -6.54 4.71
N GLU A 51 -3.63 -5.96 3.98
CA GLU A 51 -5.05 -6.01 4.36
C GLU A 51 -5.57 -7.44 4.43
N LEU A 52 -5.25 -8.28 3.43
CA LEU A 52 -5.65 -9.69 3.43
C LEU A 52 -5.00 -10.47 4.57
N LEU A 53 -3.74 -10.16 4.91
CA LEU A 53 -3.04 -10.78 6.03
C LEU A 53 -3.58 -10.31 7.38
N GLY A 54 -3.91 -9.03 7.53
CA GLY A 54 -4.50 -8.46 8.74
C GLY A 54 -5.85 -9.10 9.05
N ASP A 55 -6.71 -9.18 8.04
CA ASP A 55 -8.04 -9.82 8.15
C ASP A 55 -7.91 -11.32 8.46
N GLY A 56 -7.00 -12.02 7.79
CA GLY A 56 -6.79 -13.46 7.99
C GLY A 56 -6.13 -13.83 9.33
N LEU A 57 -5.32 -12.95 9.91
CA LEU A 57 -4.61 -13.18 11.17
C LEU A 57 -5.34 -12.60 12.39
N ALA A 58 -6.51 -11.95 12.19
CA ALA A 58 -7.26 -11.24 13.23
C ALA A 58 -6.39 -10.28 14.04
N LEU A 59 -5.46 -9.60 13.35
CA LEU A 59 -4.53 -8.67 13.97
C LEU A 59 -5.20 -7.30 14.05
N ASP A 60 -6.02 -7.11 15.09
CA ASP A 60 -6.67 -5.83 15.38
C ASP A 60 -5.70 -4.82 16.03
N LEU A 61 -4.41 -4.86 15.67
CA LEU A 61 -3.36 -4.06 16.33
C LEU A 61 -3.64 -2.56 16.16
N PHE A 62 -4.02 -2.13 14.96
CA PHE A 62 -4.47 -0.77 14.70
C PHE A 62 -5.35 -0.68 13.45
N MET A 63 -6.65 -0.62 13.67
CA MET A 63 -7.63 -0.50 12.60
C MET A 63 -8.20 0.90 12.51
N ILE A 64 -8.28 1.45 11.29
CA ILE A 64 -9.07 2.64 11.00
C ILE A 64 -10.30 2.21 10.21
N GLY A 65 -11.44 2.13 10.89
CA GLY A 65 -12.66 1.56 10.32
C GLY A 65 -12.50 0.05 10.10
N GLN A 66 -12.26 -0.36 8.86
CA GLN A 66 -12.03 -1.76 8.45
C GLN A 66 -10.60 -2.00 7.91
N VAL A 67 -9.76 -0.96 7.92
CA VAL A 67 -8.42 -1.00 7.31
C VAL A 67 -7.39 -1.37 8.39
N HIS A 68 -6.68 -2.48 8.18
CA HIS A 68 -5.57 -2.98 9.01
C HIS A 68 -4.29 -2.21 8.71
N LEU A 69 -4.18 -1.01 9.30
CA LEU A 69 -3.22 0.00 8.86
C LEU A 69 -1.76 -0.46 9.02
N ILE A 70 -1.42 -1.11 10.14
CA ILE A 70 -0.04 -1.48 10.45
C ILE A 70 0.44 -2.56 9.49
N GLU A 71 -0.36 -3.61 9.33
CA GLU A 71 -0.10 -4.76 8.49
C GLU A 71 0.03 -4.33 7.03
N ALA A 72 -0.89 -3.49 6.56
CA ALA A 72 -0.89 -2.92 5.22
C ALA A 72 0.32 -2.02 4.96
N VAL A 73 0.70 -1.16 5.91
CA VAL A 73 1.88 -0.29 5.79
C VAL A 73 3.18 -1.09 5.82
N LEU A 74 3.29 -2.09 6.70
CA LEU A 74 4.49 -2.93 6.80
C LEU A 74 4.73 -3.73 5.52
N THR A 75 3.71 -4.42 5.03
CA THR A 75 3.81 -5.18 3.78
C THR A 75 4.00 -4.30 2.56
N CYS A 76 3.35 -3.12 2.50
CA CYS A 76 3.62 -2.10 1.48
C CYS A 76 5.09 -1.68 1.48
N GLY A 77 5.63 -1.31 2.64
CA GLY A 77 7.05 -0.97 2.79
C GLY A 77 7.98 -2.09 2.35
N LEU A 78 7.72 -3.32 2.80
CA LEU A 78 8.50 -4.50 2.41
C LEU A 78 8.51 -4.69 0.89
N LEU A 79 7.36 -4.59 0.22
CA LEU A 79 7.26 -4.76 -1.23
C LEU A 79 7.96 -3.63 -1.99
N LEU A 80 7.90 -2.39 -1.51
CA LEU A 80 8.64 -1.27 -2.08
C LEU A 80 10.16 -1.49 -1.99
N PHE A 81 10.65 -1.94 -0.82
CA PHE A 81 12.06 -2.30 -0.64
C PHE A 81 12.48 -3.46 -1.52
N LEU A 82 11.65 -4.51 -1.61
CA LEU A 82 11.91 -5.67 -2.48
C LEU A 82 11.97 -5.27 -3.95
N THR A 83 11.08 -4.37 -4.37
CA THR A 83 11.03 -3.84 -5.74
C THR A 83 12.28 -3.01 -6.06
N ARG A 84 12.74 -2.16 -5.13
CA ARG A 84 14.04 -1.48 -5.27
C ARG A 84 15.16 -2.49 -5.43
N TRP A 85 15.19 -3.50 -4.57
CA TRP A 85 16.26 -4.49 -4.56
C TRP A 85 16.32 -5.27 -5.89
N LEU A 86 15.17 -5.67 -6.43
CA LEU A 86 15.09 -6.35 -7.72
C LEU A 86 15.50 -5.46 -8.90
N LYS A 87 15.35 -4.14 -8.76
CA LYS A 87 15.76 -3.15 -9.76
C LYS A 87 17.26 -2.81 -9.69
N THR A 88 17.95 -3.21 -8.62
CA THR A 88 19.39 -2.96 -8.41
C THR A 88 20.20 -3.98 -9.21
#